data_AF-A0A976GSR1-F1
#
_entry.id   AF-A0A976GSR1-F1
#
_cell.length_a   1.000
_cell.length_b   1.000
_cell.length_c   1.000
_cell.angle_alpha   90.00
_cell.angle_beta   90.00
_cell.angle_gamma   90.00
#
_symmetry.space_group_name_H-M   'P 1'
#
loop_
_entity.id
_entity.type
_entity.pdbx_description
1 polymer ?
#
loop_
_entity_poly.entity_id
_entity_poly.type
_entity_poly.pdbx_seq_one_letter_code
_entity_poly.pdbx_strand_id
1 'polypeptide(L)'
;MKILKVLTLGFAITSLVLFSTQEAKAQKKGSSKSTSKSSGTKTTVHKDKSGMKTGTTTTTSKGKEIMRDSKGRKTGTYDPKSGVTRDAQNRTIKKSK
;
A
#
# COMPACT_ATOMS: atom_id res chain seq x y z
N MET A 1 -28.83 64.56 10.40
CA MET A 1 -27.39 64.58 10.69
C MET A 1 -26.83 63.16 10.61
N LYS A 2 -25.71 63.01 9.90
CA LYS A 2 -24.76 61.86 9.85
C LYS A 2 -25.23 60.57 9.15
N ILE A 3 -24.72 60.45 7.92
CA ILE A 3 -24.58 59.27 7.06
C ILE A 3 -23.60 58.26 7.68
N LEU A 4 -23.89 56.97 7.53
CA LEU A 4 -22.83 55.96 7.39
C LEU A 4 -23.15 55.03 6.22
N LYS A 5 -22.38 55.19 5.14
CA LYS A 5 -22.29 54.25 4.03
C LYS A 5 -21.55 53.00 4.52
N VAL A 6 -22.06 51.81 4.22
CA VAL A 6 -21.19 50.65 3.99
C VAL A 6 -21.55 50.04 2.64
N LEU A 7 -20.53 50.11 1.80
CA LEU A 7 -20.37 49.58 0.47
C LEU A 7 -20.05 48.09 0.57
N THR A 8 -20.83 47.24 -0.09
CA THR A 8 -20.30 45.98 -0.65
C THR A 8 -21.08 45.62 -1.90
N LEU A 9 -20.44 45.93 -3.02
CA LEU A 9 -20.64 45.36 -4.34
C LEU A 9 -20.50 43.83 -4.27
N GLY A 10 -21.30 43.12 -5.06
CA GLY A 10 -20.74 42.00 -5.81
C GLY A 10 -21.51 40.70 -5.77
N PHE A 11 -22.03 40.36 -6.95
CA PHE A 11 -22.08 39.02 -7.54
C PHE A 11 -23.09 38.01 -6.97
N ALA A 12 -24.25 38.00 -7.64
CA ALA A 12 -24.97 36.77 -7.89
C ALA A 12 -24.05 35.77 -8.60
N ILE A 13 -23.94 34.56 -8.06
CA ILE A 13 -23.58 33.39 -8.85
C ILE A 13 -24.58 32.30 -8.51
N THR A 14 -25.38 32.03 -9.52
CA THR A 14 -26.24 30.87 -9.75
C THR A 14 -25.56 29.54 -9.45
N SER A 15 -26.41 28.54 -9.17
CA SER A 15 -26.24 27.12 -9.50
C SER A 15 -25.89 26.16 -8.35
N LEU A 16 -26.94 25.46 -7.89
CA LEU A 16 -27.09 24.00 -8.00
C LEU A 16 -25.80 23.17 -7.88
N VAL A 17 -25.62 22.48 -6.74
CA VAL A 17 -25.41 21.01 -6.69
C VAL A 17 -25.83 20.50 -5.30
N LEU A 18 -26.86 19.64 -5.23
CA LEU A 18 -27.10 18.79 -4.07
C LEU A 18 -25.98 17.75 -4.00
N PHE A 19 -25.07 17.89 -3.03
CA PHE A 19 -24.05 16.88 -2.78
C PHE A 19 -24.69 15.64 -2.18
N SER A 20 -24.64 14.54 -2.92
CA SER A 20 -24.97 13.21 -2.44
C SER A 20 -23.97 12.80 -1.36
N THR A 21 -24.47 12.42 -0.19
CA THR A 21 -23.68 11.76 0.85
C THR A 21 -23.38 10.35 0.36
N GLN A 22 -22.21 10.12 -0.22
CA GLN A 22 -21.72 8.76 -0.41
C GLN A 22 -21.18 8.27 0.93
N GLU A 23 -22.03 7.51 1.61
CA GLU A 23 -21.68 6.64 2.73
C GLU A 23 -20.61 5.67 2.24
N ALA A 24 -19.33 6.01 2.48
CA ALA A 24 -18.20 5.17 2.14
C ALA A 24 -18.23 3.92 3.02
N LYS A 25 -18.95 2.89 2.57
CA LYS A 25 -18.86 1.56 3.16
C LYS A 25 -17.40 1.13 3.14
N ALA A 26 -16.83 0.99 4.33
CA ALA A 26 -15.47 0.53 4.55
C ALA A 26 -15.25 -0.83 3.88
N GLN A 27 -14.78 -0.83 2.63
CA GLN A 27 -14.24 -2.02 1.99
C GLN A 27 -12.90 -2.35 2.66
N LYS A 28 -12.95 -3.17 3.72
CA LYS A 28 -11.82 -4.01 4.08
C LYS A 28 -11.41 -4.77 2.83
N LYS A 29 -10.16 -4.57 2.38
CA LYS A 29 -9.28 -5.48 1.61
C LYS A 29 -8.56 -4.75 0.46
N GLY A 30 -7.55 -3.95 0.84
CA GLY A 30 -6.64 -3.30 -0.12
C GLY A 30 -5.20 -3.70 0.13
N SER A 31 -4.86 -4.98 -0.07
CA SER A 31 -3.48 -5.38 -0.37
C SER A 31 -3.43 -5.64 -1.88
N SER A 32 -3.17 -4.61 -2.66
CA SER A 32 -3.03 -4.72 -4.12
C SER A 32 -1.76 -5.49 -4.45
N LYS A 33 -1.88 -6.83 -4.47
CA LYS A 33 -0.84 -7.80 -4.82
C LYS A 33 -0.65 -7.80 -6.32
N SER A 34 0.32 -7.05 -6.82
CA SER A 34 0.76 -7.16 -8.21
C SER A 34 1.75 -8.32 -8.31
N THR A 35 1.43 -9.30 -9.17
CA THR A 35 2.23 -10.52 -9.36
C THR A 35 2.71 -10.56 -10.81
N SER A 36 4.00 -10.36 -11.05
CA SER A 36 4.59 -10.67 -12.36
C SER A 36 5.07 -12.13 -12.34
N LYS A 37 4.60 -12.93 -13.30
CA LYS A 37 5.08 -14.30 -13.54
C LYS A 37 6.16 -14.23 -14.61
N SER A 38 7.40 -14.52 -14.25
CA SER A 38 8.48 -14.81 -15.21
C SER A 38 8.95 -16.24 -14.93
N SER A 39 8.59 -17.17 -15.84
CA SER A 39 8.91 -18.61 -16.01
C SER A 39 9.52 -19.49 -14.88
N GLY A 40 9.37 -19.12 -13.61
CA GLY A 40 9.90 -19.87 -12.47
C GLY A 40 10.10 -19.02 -11.22
N THR A 41 10.15 -17.69 -11.36
CA THR A 41 10.24 -16.75 -10.25
C THR A 41 8.97 -15.89 -10.20
N LYS A 42 8.34 -15.84 -9.03
CA LYS A 42 7.18 -14.97 -8.78
C LYS A 42 7.60 -13.82 -7.89
N THR A 43 7.43 -12.59 -8.37
CA THR A 43 7.64 -11.40 -7.54
C THR A 43 6.30 -10.79 -7.18
N THR A 44 6.08 -10.62 -5.88
CA THR A 44 4.96 -9.91 -5.29
C THR A 44 5.43 -8.56 -4.79
N VAL A 45 4.82 -7.48 -5.26
CA VAL A 45 5.03 -6.13 -4.70
C VAL A 45 3.96 -5.86 -3.65
N HIS A 46 4.38 -5.47 -2.46
CA HIS A 46 3.49 -5.03 -1.39
C HIS A 46 3.40 -3.52 -1.42
N LYS A 47 2.16 -3.01 -1.39
CA LYS A 47 1.85 -1.58 -1.40
C LYS A 47 0.96 -1.25 -0.20
N ASP A 48 1.08 -0.03 0.30
CA ASP A 48 0.15 0.50 1.31
C ASP A 48 -1.18 0.93 0.68
N LYS A 49 -2.08 1.46 1.51
CA LYS A 49 -3.42 1.93 1.09
C LYS A 49 -3.36 3.09 0.10
N SER A 50 -2.28 3.87 0.14
CA SER A 50 -2.03 5.00 -0.77
C SER A 50 -1.36 4.54 -2.08
N GLY A 51 -1.07 3.24 -2.23
CA GLY A 51 -0.41 2.67 -3.39
C GLY A 51 1.12 2.78 -3.37
N MET A 52 1.73 3.26 -2.28
CA MET A 52 3.18 3.35 -2.16
C MET A 52 3.77 1.99 -1.84
N LYS A 53 4.90 1.67 -2.49
CA LYS A 53 5.61 0.39 -2.30
C LYS A 53 6.16 0.30 -0.88
N THR A 54 5.72 -0.69 -0.11
CA THR A 54 6.23 -1.00 1.24
C THR A 54 7.30 -2.09 1.21
N GLY A 55 7.30 -2.95 0.18
CA GLY A 55 8.31 -3.98 0.02
C GLY A 55 8.06 -4.91 -1.16
N THR A 56 8.91 -5.92 -1.30
CA THR A 56 8.75 -6.98 -2.29
C THR A 56 9.06 -8.35 -1.70
N THR A 57 8.28 -9.35 -2.08
CA THR A 57 8.57 -10.76 -1.83
C THR A 57 8.82 -11.45 -3.17
N THR A 58 9.99 -12.07 -3.31
CA THR A 58 10.34 -12.87 -4.50
C THR A 58 10.39 -14.34 -4.12
N THR A 59 9.50 -15.14 -4.70
CA THR A 59 9.52 -16.59 -4.59
C THR A 59 10.34 -17.17 -5.74
N THR A 60 11.44 -17.82 -5.40
CA THR A 60 12.32 -18.54 -6.33
C THR A 60 11.64 -19.82 -6.87
N SER A 61 12.15 -20.37 -7.96
CA SER A 61 11.68 -21.65 -8.54
C SER A 61 11.76 -22.83 -7.58
N LYS A 62 12.66 -22.76 -6.58
CA LYS A 62 12.81 -23.78 -5.53
C LYS A 62 11.83 -23.59 -4.36
N GLY A 63 10.96 -22.58 -4.42
CA GLY A 63 9.96 -22.24 -3.40
C GLY A 63 10.46 -21.33 -2.28
N LYS A 64 11.76 -21.01 -2.20
CA LYS A 64 12.26 -20.05 -1.19
C LYS A 64 11.74 -18.65 -1.48
N GLU A 65 11.32 -17.94 -0.44
CA GLU A 65 10.82 -16.57 -0.50
C GLU A 65 11.86 -15.59 0.05
N ILE A 66 12.16 -14.55 -0.73
CA ILE A 66 13.10 -13.50 -0.37
C ILE A 66 12.31 -12.22 -0.13
N MET A 67 12.40 -11.67 1.08
CA MET A 67 11.71 -10.44 1.47
C MET A 67 12.69 -9.27 1.42
N ARG A 68 12.23 -8.16 0.83
CA ARG A 68 12.98 -6.90 0.75
C ARG A 68 12.09 -5.73 1.15
N ASP A 69 12.69 -4.70 1.73
CA ASP A 69 12.01 -3.45 2.07
C ASP A 69 11.69 -2.61 0.82
N SER A 70 11.02 -1.46 1.01
CA SER A 70 10.68 -0.53 -0.06
C SER A 70 11.91 -0.06 -0.85
N LYS A 71 13.05 0.10 -0.16
CA LYS A 71 14.37 0.48 -0.69
C LYS A 71 15.12 -0.68 -1.39
N GLY A 72 14.57 -1.89 -1.37
CA GLY A 72 15.18 -3.08 -1.99
C GLY A 72 16.21 -3.82 -1.13
N ARG A 73 16.42 -3.41 0.12
CA ARG A 73 17.32 -4.12 1.05
C ARG A 73 16.66 -5.40 1.53
N LYS A 74 17.43 -6.49 1.56
CA LYS A 74 16.97 -7.78 2.07
C LYS A 74 16.60 -7.65 3.55
N THR A 75 15.38 -8.03 3.92
CA THR A 75 14.92 -8.06 5.31
C THR A 75 14.85 -9.48 5.85
N GLY A 76 14.71 -10.47 4.97
CA GLY A 76 14.71 -11.86 5.38
C GLY A 76 14.57 -12.87 4.24
N THR A 77 14.57 -14.13 4.62
CA THR A 77 14.34 -15.27 3.72
C THR A 77 13.49 -16.30 4.42
N TYR A 78 12.44 -16.76 3.77
CA TYR A 78 11.62 -17.86 4.25
C TYR A 78 11.84 -19.08 3.37
N ASP A 79 12.04 -20.23 4.00
CA ASP A 79 12.18 -21.51 3.35
C ASP A 79 10.99 -22.40 3.74
N PRO A 80 9.98 -22.56 2.86
CA PRO A 80 8.80 -23.34 3.17
C PRO A 80 9.07 -24.83 3.33
N LYS A 81 10.17 -25.36 2.78
CA LYS A 81 10.51 -26.79 2.93
C LYS A 81 10.98 -27.11 4.35
N SER A 82 11.74 -26.17 4.93
CA SER A 82 12.25 -26.32 6.30
C SER A 82 11.38 -25.61 7.35
N GLY A 83 10.40 -24.83 6.93
CA GLY A 83 9.60 -23.97 7.82
C GLY A 83 10.42 -22.87 8.51
N VAL A 84 11.61 -22.54 8.00
CA VAL A 84 12.54 -21.60 8.65
C VAL A 84 12.48 -20.23 8.01
N THR A 85 12.26 -19.21 8.82
CA THR A 85 12.47 -17.81 8.47
C THR A 85 13.80 -17.32 9.04
N ARG A 86 14.60 -16.68 8.19
CA ARG A 86 15.86 -16.03 8.53
C ARG A 86 15.78 -14.52 8.33
N ASP A 87 16.52 -13.76 9.13
CA ASP A 87 16.67 -12.31 8.95
C ASP A 87 17.66 -11.97 7.81
N ALA A 88 17.95 -10.68 7.65
CA ALA A 88 18.91 -10.17 6.67
C ALA A 88 20.33 -10.71 6.89
N GLN A 89 20.71 -10.92 8.16
CA GLN A 89 21.98 -11.47 8.63
C GLN A 89 22.01 -13.01 8.58
N ASN A 90 20.98 -13.63 8.01
CA ASN A 90 20.85 -15.09 7.87
C ASN A 90 20.71 -15.85 9.20
N ARG A 91 20.33 -15.18 10.29
CA ARG A 91 20.01 -15.81 11.58
C ARG A 91 18.58 -16.30 11.56
N THR A 92 18.31 -17.47 12.13
CA THR A 92 16.95 -18.00 12.26
C THR A 92 16.14 -17.14 13.22
N ILE A 93 15.05 -16.54 12.74
CA ILE A 93 14.13 -15.74 13.55
C ILE A 93 12.85 -16.50 13.90
N LYS A 94 12.49 -17.49 13.08
CA LYS A 94 11.32 -18.33 13.30
C LYS A 94 11.53 -19.70 12.67
N LYS A 95 11.05 -20.74 13.36
CA LYS A 95 10.91 -22.08 12.82
C LYS A 95 9.48 -22.53 13.09
N SER A 96 8.71 -22.81 12.04
CA SER A 96 7.45 -23.55 12.20
C SER A 96 7.80 -25.03 12.37
N LYS A 97 7.44 -25.61 13.52
CA LYS A 97 7.46 -27.06 13.74
C LYS A 97 6.26 -27.70 13.05
#